data_AF-A0A0K0DMQ9-F1
#
_entry.id   AF-A0A0K0DMQ9-F1
#
_cell.length_a   1.000
_cell.length_b   1.000
_cell.length_c   1.000
_cell.angle_alpha   90.00
_cell.angle_beta   90.00
_cell.angle_gamma   90.00
#
_symmetry.space_group_name_H-M   'P 1'
#
loop_
_entity.id
_entity.type
_entity.pdbx_description
1 polymer ?
#
loop_
_entity_poly.entity_id
_entity_poly.type
_entity_poly.pdbx_seq_one_letter_code
_entity_poly.pdbx_strand_id
1 'polypeptide(L)'
;MEALGSQGVFAQYLKILCELYKNFTTKTSLFYNDINVDVKRGIRQGDTISPKLFTASFQNVMRTLEWDNMGVKIDGRQIHHLRFADDIVLITPDIRQSERMLADFDKACGKIGLRLDLTKTMYMKNGLTSFAPFTLSERNTSECSSYIYLGREINMMNDLAPKLSRRKRAAW
;
A
#
# COMPACT_ATOMS: atom_id res chain seq x y z
N MET A 1 9.06 5.39 15.29
CA MET A 1 8.30 5.97 16.42
C MET A 1 8.01 7.45 16.24
N GLU A 2 8.82 8.20 15.49
CA GLU A 2 8.57 9.61 15.13
C GLU A 2 7.16 9.88 14.59
N ALA A 3 6.65 9.01 13.71
CA ALA A 3 5.31 9.12 13.14
C ALA A 3 4.18 9.12 14.19
N LEU A 4 4.36 8.44 15.33
CA LEU A 4 3.39 8.49 16.43
C LEU A 4 3.49 9.81 17.19
N GLY A 5 4.71 10.33 17.38
CA GLY A 5 4.94 11.65 17.98
C GLY A 5 4.30 12.77 17.15
N SER A 6 4.45 12.74 15.82
CA SER A 6 3.80 13.71 14.91
C SER A 6 2.26 13.62 14.93
N GLN A 7 1.71 12.52 15.46
CA GLN A 7 0.28 12.29 15.62
C GLN A 7 -0.23 12.60 17.04
N GLY A 8 0.62 13.17 17.91
CA GLY A 8 0.22 13.62 19.24
C GLY A 8 0.19 12.51 20.30
N VAL A 9 0.80 11.35 20.04
CA VAL A 9 0.95 10.31 21.08
C VAL A 9 1.90 10.81 22.17
N PHE A 10 1.46 10.73 23.43
CA PHE A 10 2.26 11.20 24.57
C PHE A 10 3.62 10.51 24.65
N ALA A 11 4.64 11.29 25.00
CA ALA A 11 6.04 10.85 25.05
C ALA A 11 6.27 9.62 25.95
N GLN A 12 5.48 9.46 27.01
CA GLN A 12 5.57 8.29 27.90
C GLN A 12 5.25 6.98 27.16
N TYR A 13 4.19 6.97 26.34
CA TYR A 13 3.84 5.79 25.52
C TYR A 13 4.88 5.56 24.43
N LEU A 14 5.42 6.61 23.81
CA LEU A 14 6.49 6.49 22.82
C LEU A 14 7.73 5.85 23.43
N LYS A 15 8.10 6.23 24.65
CA LYS A 15 9.23 5.64 25.37
C LYS A 15 9.02 4.14 25.59
N ILE A 16 7.85 3.75 26.09
CA ILE A 16 7.51 2.32 26.30
C ILE A 16 7.60 1.55 24.98
N LEU A 17 7.01 2.07 23.90
CA LEU A 17 7.05 1.42 22.60
C LEU A 17 8.48 1.34 22.03
N CYS A 18 9.30 2.37 22.20
CA CYS A 18 10.71 2.33 21.84
C CYS A 18 11.45 1.23 22.59
N GLU A 19 11.27 1.11 23.90
CA GLU A 19 11.89 0.04 24.70
C GLU A 19 11.40 -1.34 24.27
N LEU A 20 10.10 -1.51 24.03
CA LEU A 20 9.54 -2.78 23.54
C LEU A 20 10.17 -3.21 22.21
N TYR A 21 10.46 -2.26 21.31
CA TYR A 21 11.02 -2.53 19.99
C TYR A 21 12.56 -2.50 19.95
N LYS A 22 13.25 -2.29 21.08
CA LYS A 22 14.71 -2.41 21.16
C LYS A 22 15.15 -3.86 21.23
N ASN A 23 16.16 -4.21 20.44
CA ASN A 23 16.91 -5.48 20.49
C ASN A 23 16.03 -6.74 20.63
N PHE A 24 14.85 -6.74 20.01
CA PHE A 24 13.97 -7.90 20.11
C PHE A 24 14.35 -8.96 19.08
N THR A 25 14.15 -10.21 19.47
CA THR A 25 14.38 -11.38 18.64
C THR A 25 13.05 -12.03 18.26
N THR A 26 13.02 -12.63 17.09
CA THR A 26 11.96 -13.57 16.69
C THR A 26 12.53 -14.97 16.84
N LYS A 27 11.80 -15.83 17.55
CA LYS A 27 12.12 -17.25 17.69
C LYS A 27 11.24 -18.05 16.74
N THR A 28 11.87 -18.84 15.88
CA THR A 28 11.19 -19.82 15.03
C THR A 28 11.69 -21.21 15.40
N SER A 29 10.77 -22.11 15.76
CA SER A 29 11.10 -23.51 16.02
C SER A 29 10.79 -24.32 14.76
N LEU A 30 11.84 -24.81 14.09
CA LEU A 30 11.71 -25.75 12.98
C LEU A 30 12.03 -27.15 13.51
N PHE A 31 11.00 -28.01 13.57
CA PHE A 31 11.07 -29.34 14.17
C PHE A 31 11.56 -29.30 15.63
N TYR A 32 12.82 -29.63 15.88
CA TYR A 32 13.43 -29.72 17.22
C TYR A 32 14.47 -28.63 17.49
N ASN A 33 14.73 -27.74 16.54
CA ASN A 33 15.74 -26.70 16.68
C ASN A 33 15.10 -25.31 16.73
N ASP A 34 15.49 -24.59 17.76
CA ASP A 34 15.13 -23.19 17.94
C ASP A 34 16.12 -22.29 17.21
N ILE A 35 15.61 -21.49 16.28
CA ILE A 35 16.37 -20.45 15.60
C ILE A 35 15.93 -19.10 16.15
N ASN A 36 16.89 -18.37 16.73
CA ASN A 36 16.68 -16.99 17.17
C ASN A 36 17.20 -16.05 16.09
N VAL A 37 16.34 -15.15 15.62
CA VAL A 37 16.68 -14.14 14.62
C VAL A 37 16.57 -12.76 15.25
N ASP A 38 17.66 -12.01 15.23
CA ASP A 38 17.68 -10.61 15.61
C ASP A 38 16.85 -9.77 14.63
N VAL A 39 15.81 -9.11 15.12
CA VAL A 39 14.99 -8.25 14.27
C VAL A 39 15.60 -6.86 14.21
N LYS A 40 16.21 -6.52 13.06
CA LYS A 40 16.78 -5.18 12.81
C LYS A 40 15.79 -4.22 12.16
N ARG A 41 14.73 -4.73 11.54
CA ARG A 41 13.70 -3.94 10.85
C ARG A 41 12.36 -4.65 10.87
N GLY A 42 11.30 -3.87 10.95
CA GLY A 42 9.93 -4.34 10.82
C GLY A 42 9.14 -4.17 12.11
N ILE A 43 7.90 -4.62 12.05
CA ILE A 43 6.98 -4.66 13.19
C ILE A 43 6.71 -6.12 13.57
N ARG A 44 6.28 -6.36 14.81
CA ARG A 44 6.02 -7.71 15.30
C ARG A 44 4.72 -8.24 14.69
N GLN A 45 4.81 -9.12 13.71
CA GLN A 45 3.61 -9.71 13.12
C GLN A 45 2.84 -10.53 14.18
N GLY A 46 1.53 -10.34 14.27
CA GLY A 46 0.68 -10.95 15.29
C GLY A 46 0.57 -10.15 16.60
N ASP A 47 1.38 -9.11 16.80
CA ASP A 47 1.25 -8.20 17.94
C ASP A 47 0.06 -7.24 17.72
N THR A 48 -0.72 -7.00 18.78
CA THR A 48 -1.92 -6.16 18.75
C THR A 48 -1.61 -4.71 18.37
N ILE A 49 -0.43 -4.18 18.72
CA ILE A 49 -0.07 -2.79 18.42
C ILE A 49 0.48 -2.60 17.00
N SER A 50 1.01 -3.67 16.40
CA SER A 50 1.71 -3.63 15.11
C SER A 50 0.88 -3.02 13.97
N PRO A 51 -0.41 -3.35 13.78
CA PRO A 51 -1.24 -2.70 12.75
C PRO A 51 -1.34 -1.17 12.93
N LYS A 52 -1.40 -0.69 14.17
CA LYS A 52 -1.44 0.75 14.48
C LYS A 52 -0.10 1.42 14.20
N LEU A 53 1.01 0.77 14.52
CA LEU A 53 2.36 1.27 14.20
C LEU A 53 2.59 1.39 12.70
N PHE A 54 2.16 0.37 11.94
CA PHE A 54 2.20 0.39 10.48
C PHE A 54 1.36 1.55 9.93
N THR A 55 0.07 1.59 10.32
CA THR A 55 -0.87 2.60 9.84
C THR A 55 -0.40 4.02 10.15
N ALA A 56 0.11 4.27 11.36
CA ALA A 56 0.64 5.57 11.75
C ALA A 56 1.86 5.97 10.90
N SER A 57 2.80 5.06 10.69
CA SER A 57 3.99 5.32 9.89
C SER A 57 3.63 5.58 8.43
N PHE A 58 2.71 4.79 7.89
CA PHE A 58 2.24 4.91 6.53
C PHE A 58 1.41 6.18 6.29
N GLN A 59 0.55 6.55 7.24
CA GLN A 59 -0.19 7.80 7.19
C GLN A 59 0.76 9.01 7.20
N ASN A 60 1.87 8.93 7.94
CA ASN A 60 2.87 9.98 7.94
C ASN A 60 3.53 10.14 6.56
N VAL A 61 3.86 9.04 5.88
CA VAL A 61 4.34 9.07 4.47
C VAL A 61 3.32 9.76 3.58
N MET A 62 2.06 9.37 3.65
CA MET A 62 1.02 9.93 2.78
C MET A 62 0.79 11.43 3.00
N ARG A 63 0.93 11.93 4.23
CA ARG A 63 0.85 13.37 4.53
C ARG A 63 1.98 14.19 3.92
N THR A 64 3.10 13.56 3.56
CA THR A 64 4.22 14.25 2.90
C THR A 64 4.06 14.35 1.39
N LEU A 65 3.03 13.71 0.81
CA LEU A 65 2.79 13.69 -0.63
C LEU A 65 1.89 14.86 -1.02
N GLU A 66 2.41 15.76 -1.85
CA GLU A 66 1.72 16.97 -2.31
C GLU A 66 0.77 16.64 -3.49
N TRP A 67 -0.33 15.97 -3.19
CA TRP A 67 -1.27 15.46 -4.20
C TRP A 67 -2.59 16.22 -4.28
N ASP A 68 -2.71 17.38 -3.62
CA ASP A 68 -3.97 18.16 -3.55
C ASP A 68 -4.58 18.48 -4.93
N ASN A 69 -3.73 18.67 -5.94
CA ASN A 69 -4.14 18.95 -7.32
C ASN A 69 -4.03 17.74 -8.27
N MET A 70 -3.75 16.55 -7.74
CA MET A 70 -3.66 15.31 -8.50
C MET A 70 -4.92 14.46 -8.33
N GLY A 71 -5.10 13.42 -9.12
CA GLY A 71 -6.24 12.51 -9.08
C GLY A 71 -7.43 12.94 -9.94
N VAL A 72 -8.61 12.40 -9.62
CA VAL A 72 -9.86 12.65 -10.33
C VAL A 72 -10.86 13.37 -9.43
N LYS A 73 -11.56 14.37 -9.96
CA LYS A 73 -12.61 15.11 -9.24
C LYS A 73 -13.97 14.42 -9.41
N ILE A 74 -14.58 14.02 -8.30
CA ILE A 74 -15.92 13.41 -8.25
C ILE A 74 -16.76 14.21 -7.25
N ASP A 75 -17.91 14.72 -7.69
CA ASP A 75 -18.85 15.50 -6.86
C ASP A 75 -18.18 16.62 -6.04
N GLY A 76 -17.27 17.36 -6.69
CA GLY A 76 -16.54 18.46 -6.05
C GLY A 76 -15.35 18.05 -5.19
N ARG A 77 -15.15 16.75 -4.93
CA ARG A 77 -14.04 16.22 -4.12
C ARG A 77 -12.95 15.64 -5.01
N GLN A 78 -11.70 15.93 -4.67
CA GLN A 78 -10.55 15.33 -5.32
C GLN A 78 -10.28 13.94 -4.73
N ILE A 79 -10.19 12.92 -5.57
CA ILE A 79 -9.93 11.53 -5.19
C ILE A 79 -8.63 11.07 -5.84
N HIS A 80 -7.65 10.73 -5.01
CA HIS A 80 -6.30 10.37 -5.46
C HIS A 80 -5.97 8.90 -5.22
N HIS A 81 -6.49 8.31 -4.13
CA HIS A 81 -6.12 6.97 -3.73
C HIS A 81 -7.17 6.25 -2.86
N LEU A 82 -7.13 4.92 -2.89
CA LEU A 82 -7.76 4.02 -1.92
C LEU A 82 -6.66 3.21 -1.25
N ARG A 83 -6.78 2.97 0.06
CA ARG A 83 -5.76 2.26 0.83
C ARG A 83 -6.40 1.31 1.83
N PHE A 84 -5.88 0.09 1.89
CA PHE A 84 -6.25 -0.89 2.89
C PHE A 84 -5.03 -1.73 3.25
N ALA A 85 -4.60 -1.69 4.51
CA ALA A 85 -3.33 -2.28 4.94
C ALA A 85 -2.17 -1.83 4.01
N ASP A 86 -1.50 -2.78 3.37
CA ASP A 86 -0.41 -2.58 2.40
C ASP A 86 -0.90 -2.39 0.95
N ASP A 87 -2.17 -2.68 0.64
CA ASP A 87 -2.74 -2.49 -0.69
C ASP A 87 -3.12 -1.02 -0.95
N ILE A 88 -2.64 -0.47 -2.08
CA ILE A 88 -2.96 0.88 -2.52
C ILE A 88 -3.43 0.87 -3.97
N VAL A 89 -4.47 1.65 -4.23
CA VAL A 89 -4.91 1.99 -5.58
C VAL A 89 -4.71 3.50 -5.75
N LEU A 90 -3.95 3.89 -6.77
CA LEU A 90 -3.87 5.29 -7.22
C LEU A 90 -4.88 5.51 -8.33
N ILE A 91 -5.56 6.66 -8.29
CA ILE A 91 -6.60 7.03 -9.26
C ILE A 91 -6.18 8.37 -9.86
N THR A 92 -6.05 8.40 -11.18
CA THR A 92 -5.50 9.53 -11.94
C THR A 92 -6.24 9.68 -13.27
N PRO A 93 -6.21 10.88 -13.89
CA PRO A 93 -6.87 11.13 -15.15
C PRO A 93 -6.05 10.64 -16.36
N ASP A 94 -4.73 10.48 -16.21
CA ASP A 94 -3.82 10.10 -17.28
C ASP A 94 -2.56 9.39 -16.76
N ILE A 95 -1.84 8.75 -17.68
CA ILE A 95 -0.64 7.96 -17.41
C ILE A 95 0.48 8.82 -16.80
N ARG A 96 0.69 10.05 -17.26
CA ARG A 96 1.81 10.89 -16.79
C ARG A 96 1.64 11.23 -15.32
N GLN A 97 0.40 11.55 -14.92
CA GLN A 97 0.11 11.81 -13.52
C GLN A 97 0.27 10.54 -12.67
N SER A 98 -0.13 9.38 -13.19
CA SER A 98 0.11 8.10 -12.50
C SER A 98 1.59 7.82 -12.28
N GLU A 99 2.44 8.00 -13.30
CA GLU A 99 3.88 7.77 -13.21
C GLU A 99 4.51 8.71 -12.18
N ARG A 100 4.13 9.99 -12.20
CA ARG A 100 4.57 10.97 -11.19
C ARG A 100 4.16 10.58 -9.78
N MET A 101 2.87 10.29 -9.56
CA MET A 101 2.37 9.91 -8.24
C MET A 101 3.05 8.64 -7.74
N LEU A 102 3.25 7.64 -8.60
CA LEU A 102 3.87 6.39 -8.20
C LEU A 102 5.36 6.55 -7.89
N ALA A 103 6.07 7.42 -8.63
CA ALA A 103 7.47 7.77 -8.32
C ALA A 103 7.61 8.55 -7.00
N ASP A 104 6.75 9.53 -6.75
CA ASP A 104 6.71 10.26 -5.48
C ASP A 104 6.42 9.32 -4.31
N PHE A 105 5.47 8.40 -4.51
CA PHE A 105 5.09 7.39 -3.53
C PHE A 105 6.23 6.41 -3.22
N ASP A 106 6.90 5.85 -4.23
CA ASP A 106 8.04 4.94 -4.06
C ASP A 106 9.17 5.61 -3.29
N LYS A 107 9.51 6.85 -3.68
CA LYS A 107 10.53 7.66 -3.02
C LYS A 107 10.19 7.91 -1.55
N ALA A 108 8.93 8.25 -1.24
CA ALA A 108 8.49 8.51 0.12
C ALA A 108 8.46 7.24 0.98
N CYS A 109 8.01 6.11 0.41
CA CYS A 109 8.08 4.79 1.05
C CYS A 109 9.52 4.37 1.35
N GLY A 110 10.45 4.60 0.42
CA GLY A 110 11.87 4.28 0.60
C GLY A 110 12.49 4.94 1.81
N LYS A 111 12.08 6.17 2.16
CA LYS A 111 12.56 6.90 3.35
C LYS A 111 12.23 6.22 4.67
N ILE A 112 11.06 5.59 4.76
CA ILE A 112 10.67 4.80 5.95
C ILE A 112 11.00 3.32 5.81
N GLY A 113 11.60 2.95 4.68
CA GLY A 113 12.07 1.62 4.45
C GLY A 113 11.08 0.64 3.86
N LEU A 114 9.96 1.12 3.34
CA LEU A 114 9.06 0.31 2.53
C LEU A 114 9.56 0.28 1.08
N ARG A 115 9.19 -0.77 0.36
CA ARG A 115 9.50 -0.94 -1.07
C ARG A 115 8.24 -1.38 -1.78
N LEU A 116 7.99 -0.82 -2.96
CA LEU A 116 6.94 -1.30 -3.84
C LEU A 116 7.30 -2.69 -4.38
N ASP A 117 6.31 -3.58 -4.39
CA ASP A 117 6.42 -4.84 -5.11
C ASP A 117 6.01 -4.61 -6.58
N LEU A 118 7.01 -4.31 -7.41
CA LEU A 118 6.80 -4.05 -8.83
C LEU A 118 6.27 -5.27 -9.59
N THR A 119 6.45 -6.48 -9.05
CA THR A 119 5.94 -7.70 -9.70
C THR A 119 4.43 -7.85 -9.52
N LYS A 120 3.88 -7.29 -8.43
CA LYS A 120 2.44 -7.28 -8.12
C LYS A 120 1.76 -5.99 -8.52
N THR A 121 2.52 -4.94 -8.80
CA THR A 121 1.99 -3.66 -9.25
C THR A 121 1.47 -3.80 -10.67
N MET A 122 0.20 -3.46 -10.86
CA MET A 122 -0.47 -3.48 -12.16
C MET A 122 -1.17 -2.15 -12.39
N TYR A 123 -1.41 -1.81 -13.64
CA TYR A 123 -2.27 -0.66 -13.98
C TYR A 123 -3.44 -1.10 -14.85
N MET A 124 -4.49 -0.28 -14.85
CA MET A 124 -5.69 -0.45 -15.63
C MET A 124 -6.08 0.92 -16.17
N LYS A 125 -6.44 1.01 -17.46
CA LYS A 125 -6.87 2.26 -18.09
C LYS A 125 -8.19 2.05 -18.83
N ASN A 126 -8.99 3.11 -18.94
CA ASN A 126 -10.21 3.06 -19.73
C ASN A 126 -9.89 3.20 -21.22
N GLY A 127 -10.88 2.98 -22.09
CA GLY A 127 -10.72 3.10 -23.54
C GLY A 127 -10.49 4.54 -24.04
N LEU A 128 -10.62 5.54 -23.17
CA LEU A 128 -10.40 6.96 -23.50
C LEU A 128 -8.93 7.37 -23.30
N THR A 129 -8.17 6.61 -22.52
CA THR A 129 -6.75 6.89 -22.27
C THR A 129 -5.91 6.51 -23.49
N SER A 130 -5.00 7.42 -23.89
CA SER A 130 -4.07 7.21 -24.99
C SER A 130 -3.28 5.89 -24.86
N PHE A 131 -2.96 5.26 -25.99
CA PHE A 131 -1.98 4.18 -26.06
C PHE A 131 -0.58 4.74 -25.81
N ALA A 132 -0.20 4.85 -24.55
CA ALA A 132 1.16 5.10 -24.12
C ALA A 132 1.58 3.96 -23.17
N PRO A 133 2.83 3.46 -23.25
CA PRO A 133 3.34 2.52 -22.27
C PRO A 133 3.40 3.20 -20.90
N PHE A 134 3.05 2.46 -19.85
CA PHE A 134 3.23 2.88 -18.47
C PHE A 134 4.58 2.37 -17.97
N THR A 135 5.44 3.27 -17.54
CA THR A 135 6.75 2.94 -16.98
C THR A 135 6.88 3.48 -15.57
N LEU A 136 7.34 2.62 -14.66
CA LEU A 136 7.77 3.05 -13.34
C LEU A 136 9.25 2.74 -13.18
N SER A 137 10.05 3.77 -12.89
CA SER A 137 11.50 3.61 -12.69
C SER A 137 12.16 2.84 -13.83
N GLU A 138 11.79 3.19 -15.07
CA GLU A 138 12.27 2.56 -16.32
C GLU A 138 11.87 1.08 -16.50
N ARG A 139 10.98 0.55 -15.65
CA ARG A 139 10.41 -0.80 -15.80
C ARG A 139 8.98 -0.72 -16.30
N ASN A 140 8.67 -1.56 -17.29
CA ASN A 140 7.31 -1.74 -17.77
C ASN A 140 6.45 -2.34 -16.66
N THR A 141 5.34 -1.68 -16.34
CA THR A 141 4.30 -2.24 -15.46
C THR A 141 3.29 -3.00 -16.31
N SER A 142 2.72 -4.08 -15.79
CA SER A 142 1.75 -4.88 -16.53
C SER A 142 0.38 -4.20 -16.57
N GLU A 143 -0.22 -4.14 -17.75
CA GLU A 143 -1.62 -3.73 -17.94
C GLU A 143 -2.54 -4.91 -17.63
N CYS A 144 -3.65 -4.67 -16.92
CA CYS A 144 -4.72 -5.63 -16.73
C CYS A 144 -6.06 -5.11 -17.24
N SER A 145 -6.94 -6.03 -17.68
CA SER A 145 -8.33 -5.74 -18.05
C SER A 145 -9.30 -5.80 -16.87
N SER A 146 -8.98 -6.61 -15.85
CA SER A 146 -9.68 -6.65 -14.57
C SER A 146 -8.71 -6.88 -13.41
N TYR A 147 -9.10 -6.45 -12.21
CA TYR A 147 -8.32 -6.60 -10.99
C TYR A 147 -9.21 -6.94 -9.80
N ILE A 148 -8.71 -7.75 -8.87
CA ILE A 148 -9.41 -8.12 -7.65
C ILE A 148 -8.90 -7.25 -6.50
N TYR A 149 -9.70 -6.26 -6.11
CA TYR A 149 -9.41 -5.40 -4.96
C TYR A 149 -10.33 -5.77 -3.79
N LEU A 150 -9.76 -6.17 -2.65
CA LEU A 150 -10.50 -6.53 -1.43
C LEU A 150 -11.66 -7.51 -1.68
N GLY A 151 -11.41 -8.53 -2.49
CA GLY A 151 -12.41 -9.55 -2.83
C GLY A 151 -13.48 -9.10 -3.82
N ARG A 152 -13.40 -7.89 -4.39
CA ARG A 152 -14.24 -7.43 -5.50
C ARG A 152 -13.44 -7.36 -6.80
N GLU A 153 -13.92 -8.06 -7.82
CA GLU A 153 -13.40 -7.86 -9.18
C GLU A 153 -13.93 -6.53 -9.75
N ILE A 154 -13.01 -5.76 -10.33
CA ILE A 154 -13.21 -4.44 -10.92
C ILE A 154 -12.71 -4.50 -12.37
N ASN A 155 -13.45 -3.89 -13.29
CA ASN A 155 -13.05 -3.70 -14.68
C ASN A 155 -13.55 -2.34 -15.19
N MET A 156 -12.99 -1.87 -16.30
CA MET A 156 -13.34 -0.57 -16.89
C MET A 156 -14.65 -0.59 -17.70
N MET A 157 -15.26 -1.76 -17.90
CA MET A 157 -16.54 -1.92 -18.60
C MET A 157 -17.75 -1.84 -17.67
N ASN A 158 -17.53 -1.69 -16.35
CA ASN A 158 -18.56 -1.81 -15.32
C ASN A 158 -19.34 -3.13 -15.40
N ASP A 159 -18.72 -4.19 -15.93
CA ASP A 159 -19.34 -5.49 -16.09
C ASP A 159 -19.29 -6.29 -14.77
N LEU A 160 -20.46 -6.69 -14.26
CA LEU A 160 -20.59 -7.46 -13.02
C LEU A 160 -20.57 -8.98 -13.26
N ALA A 161 -20.70 -9.45 -14.51
CA ALA A 161 -20.81 -10.87 -14.83
C ALA A 161 -19.59 -11.70 -14.39
N PRO A 162 -18.33 -11.26 -14.58
CA PRO A 162 -17.15 -11.99 -14.10
C PRO A 162 -17.16 -12.16 -12.58
N LYS A 163 -17.46 -11.08 -11.85
CA LYS A 163 -17.56 -11.07 -10.39
C LYS A 163 -18.63 -12.03 -9.89
N LEU A 164 -19.82 -12.00 -10.49
CA LEU A 164 -20.95 -12.87 -10.12
C LEU A 164 -20.59 -14.33 -10.37
N SER A 165 -20.01 -14.63 -11.54
CA SER A 165 -19.57 -15.98 -11.90
C SER A 165 -18.53 -16.53 -10.91
N ARG A 166 -17.58 -15.69 -10.51
CA ARG A 166 -16.56 -16.06 -9.51
C ARG A 166 -17.18 -16.35 -8.14
N ARG A 167 -18.14 -15.55 -7.67
CA ARG A 167 -18.83 -15.80 -6.39
C ARG A 167 -19.68 -17.07 -6.44
N LYS A 168 -20.32 -17.38 -7.57
CA LYS A 168 -21.02 -18.66 -7.75
C LYS A 168 -20.07 -19.85 -7.60
N ARG A 169 -18.88 -19.80 -8.21
CA ARG A 169 -17.87 -20.88 -8.10
C ARG A 169 -17.28 -21.05 -6.70
N ALA A 170 -17.15 -19.98 -5.92
CA ALA A 170 -16.58 -20.04 -4.57
C ALA A 170 -17.57 -20.49 -3.49
N ALA A 171 -18.87 -20.60 -3.83
CA ALA A 171 -19.93 -20.98 -2.90
C ALA A 171 -20.29 -22.47 -2.95
N TRP A 172 -19.55 -23.27 -3.72
CA TRP A 172 -19.76 -24.70 -3.95
C TRP A 172 -18.49 -25.47 -3.61
#